data_AF-A0A2N5K1S1-F1
#
_entry.id   AF-A0A2N5K1S1-F1
#
_cell.length_a   1.000
_cell.length_b   1.000
_cell.length_c   1.000
_cell.angle_alpha   90.00
_cell.angle_beta   90.00
_cell.angle_gamma   90.00
#
_symmetry.space_group_name_H-M   'P 1'
#
loop_
_entity.id
_entity.type
_entity.pdbx_description
1 polymer ?
#
loop_
_entity_poly.entity_id
_entity_poly.type
_entity_poly.pdbx_seq_one_letter_code
_entity_poly.pdbx_strand_id
1 'polypeptide(L)'
;MGATTPARVSAINSPQFLDPNKSPVNAKAFVQAQEYVVRDPVNVRWPEVFQRVVITNMDQLWSGAQSAEAVAAAIKSAADPLLAG
;
A
#
# COMPACT_ATOMS: atom_id res chain seq x y z
N MET A 1 -13.31 5.82 11.85
CA MET A 1 -11.87 5.70 12.18
C MET A 1 -11.10 5.54 10.88
N GLY A 2 -10.81 6.65 10.19
CA GLY A 2 -10.00 6.67 8.98
C GLY A 2 -8.54 6.87 9.36
N ALA A 3 -7.85 5.79 9.68
CA ALA A 3 -6.43 5.84 10.01
C ALA A 3 -5.62 5.52 8.75
N THR A 4 -5.61 6.43 7.79
CA THR A 4 -4.56 6.43 6.75
C THR A 4 -3.51 7.44 7.18
N THR A 5 -2.39 6.92 7.68
CA THR A 5 -1.22 7.69 8.09
C THR A 5 -0.78 8.58 6.94
N PRO A 6 -0.60 9.90 7.13
CA PRO A 6 -0.12 10.77 6.07
C PRO A 6 1.22 10.28 5.54
N ALA A 7 1.39 10.24 4.21
CA ALA A 7 2.58 9.68 3.56
C ALA A 7 3.88 10.49 3.80
N ARG A 8 3.84 11.62 4.53
CA ARG A 8 4.99 12.50 4.77
C ARG A 8 5.04 12.97 6.23
N VAL A 9 6.20 12.79 6.88
CA VAL A 9 6.45 13.17 8.29
C VAL A 9 6.20 14.66 8.55
N SER A 10 6.57 15.53 7.60
CA SER A 10 6.33 16.97 7.71
C SER A 10 4.86 17.35 7.78
N ALA A 11 3.95 16.55 7.20
CA ALA A 11 2.52 16.78 7.28
C ALA A 11 1.95 16.37 8.65
N ILE A 12 2.43 15.26 9.23
CA ILE A 12 2.00 14.74 10.54
C ILE A 12 2.36 15.71 11.66
N ASN A 13 3.54 16.33 11.59
CA ASN A 13 4.04 17.25 12.62
C ASN A 13 3.57 18.70 12.42
N SER A 14 2.72 18.97 11.42
CA SER A 14 2.22 20.31 11.19
C SER A 14 1.23 20.71 12.30
N PRO A 15 1.25 21.96 12.80
CA PRO A 15 0.27 22.44 13.78
C PRO A 15 -1.19 22.24 13.33
N GLN A 16 -1.41 22.21 12.02
CA GLN A 16 -2.72 22.02 11.40
C GLN A 16 -3.21 20.57 11.45
N PHE A 17 -2.32 19.58 11.59
CA PHE A 17 -2.68 18.17 11.77
C PHE A 17 -2.82 17.80 13.25
N LEU A 18 -2.13 18.53 14.13
CA LEU A 18 -2.10 18.28 15.57
C LEU A 18 -3.14 19.09 16.39
N ASP A 19 -3.86 20.03 15.76
CA ASP A 19 -4.93 20.79 16.42
C ASP A 19 -6.18 19.90 16.61
N PRO A 20 -6.53 19.48 17.84
CA PRO A 20 -7.64 18.55 18.08
C PRO A 20 -9.01 19.20 17.86
N ASN A 21 -9.07 20.53 17.75
CA ASN A 21 -10.32 21.28 17.61
C ASN A 21 -10.60 21.71 16.17
N LYS A 22 -9.72 21.38 15.21
CA LYS A 22 -9.88 21.76 13.80
C LYS A 22 -9.64 20.56 12.89
N SER A 23 -10.44 20.45 11.84
CA SER A 23 -10.14 19.53 10.75
C SER A 23 -8.81 19.94 10.08
N PRO A 24 -7.91 18.99 9.74
CA PRO A 24 -6.67 19.33 9.05
C PRO A 24 -6.94 20.10 7.77
N VAL A 25 -6.18 21.18 7.51
CA VAL A 25 -6.34 22.03 6.32
C VAL A 25 -6.27 21.23 5.01
N ASN A 26 -5.49 20.14 5.01
CA ASN A 26 -5.33 19.24 3.88
C ASN A 26 -6.26 18.01 3.92
N ALA A 27 -7.30 18.00 4.76
CA ALA A 27 -8.31 16.94 4.79
C ALA A 27 -8.97 16.72 3.41
N LYS A 28 -9.02 17.78 2.59
CA LYS A 28 -9.49 17.71 1.20
C LYS A 28 -8.69 16.69 0.37
N ALA A 29 -7.38 16.59 0.57
CA ALA A 29 -6.55 15.61 -0.14
C ALA A 29 -6.96 14.17 0.21
N PHE A 30 -7.39 13.90 1.46
CA PHE A 30 -7.87 12.59 1.87
C PHE A 30 -9.25 12.26 1.27
N VAL A 31 -10.13 13.25 1.17
CA VAL A 31 -11.45 13.10 0.51
C VAL A 31 -11.26 12.88 -0.99
N GLN A 32 -10.41 13.67 -1.64
CA GLN A 32 -10.11 13.52 -3.07
C GLN A 32 -9.38 12.22 -3.37
N ALA A 33 -8.51 11.73 -2.48
CA ALA A 33 -7.84 10.45 -2.66
C ALA A 33 -8.82 9.28 -2.82
N GLN A 34 -10.02 9.36 -2.21
CA GLN A 34 -11.06 8.34 -2.38
C GLN A 34 -11.55 8.24 -3.83
N GLU A 35 -11.52 9.33 -4.61
CA GLU A 35 -11.89 9.33 -6.02
C GLU A 35 -10.92 8.54 -6.90
N TYR A 36 -9.68 8.33 -6.42
CA TYR A 36 -8.64 7.57 -7.10
C TYR A 36 -8.49 6.14 -6.56
N VAL A 37 -9.31 5.73 -5.58
CA VAL A 37 -9.28 4.37 -5.06
C VAL A 37 -9.88 3.44 -6.10
N VAL A 38 -9.03 2.69 -6.77
CA VAL A 38 -9.44 1.49 -7.49
C VAL A 38 -9.65 0.40 -6.46
N ARG A 39 -10.87 -0.16 -6.40
CA ARG A 39 -11.11 -1.32 -5.55
C ARG A 39 -10.33 -2.50 -6.09
N ASP A 40 -9.43 -3.04 -5.28
CA ASP A 40 -8.73 -4.27 -5.62
C ASP A 40 -9.74 -5.38 -5.92
N PRO A 41 -9.52 -6.19 -6.97
CA PRO A 41 -10.31 -7.39 -7.19
C PRO A 41 -10.22 -8.28 -5.96
N VAL A 42 -11.37 -8.60 -5.35
CA VAL A 42 -11.42 -9.45 -4.16
C VAL A 42 -11.23 -10.89 -4.61
N ASN A 43 -9.99 -11.40 -4.57
CA ASN A 43 -9.71 -12.83 -4.70
C ASN A 43 -9.63 -13.45 -3.30
N VAL A 44 -10.36 -14.55 -3.07
CA VAL A 44 -10.39 -15.23 -1.76
C VAL A 44 -9.01 -15.72 -1.29
N ARG A 45 -8.10 -15.96 -2.23
CA ARG A 45 -6.71 -16.36 -1.98
C ARG A 45 -5.76 -15.17 -1.83
N TRP A 46 -6.23 -13.94 -2.00
CA TRP A 46 -5.37 -12.75 -1.90
C TRP A 46 -4.56 -12.67 -0.59
N PRO A 47 -5.14 -12.95 0.60
CA PRO A 47 -4.35 -12.97 1.84
C PRO A 47 -3.19 -13.98 1.78
N GLU A 48 -3.41 -15.14 1.17
CA GLU A 48 -2.38 -16.18 1.02
C GLU A 48 -1.29 -15.73 0.04
N VAL A 49 -1.68 -15.23 -1.14
CA VAL A 49 -0.76 -14.72 -2.16
C VAL A 49 0.09 -13.59 -1.60
N PHE A 50 -0.52 -12.64 -0.89
CA PHE A 50 0.18 -11.51 -0.32
C PHE A 50 1.23 -11.97 0.71
N GLN A 51 0.85 -12.83 1.65
CA GLN A 51 1.75 -13.29 2.70
C GLN A 51 2.87 -14.20 2.18
N ARG A 52 2.54 -15.16 1.31
CA ARG A 52 3.49 -16.20 0.89
C ARG A 52 4.35 -15.80 -0.30
N VAL A 53 3.79 -15.01 -1.21
CA VAL A 53 4.47 -14.63 -2.46
C VAL A 53 4.98 -13.21 -2.38
N VAL A 54 4.12 -12.23 -2.11
CA VAL A 54 4.50 -10.81 -2.19
C VAL A 54 5.50 -10.46 -1.09
N ILE A 55 5.14 -10.64 0.18
CA ILE A 55 6.03 -10.26 1.30
C ILE A 55 7.38 -10.97 1.20
N THR A 56 7.39 -12.28 0.96
CA THR A 56 8.63 -13.08 0.86
C THR A 56 9.59 -12.56 -0.21
N ASN A 57 9.08 -12.12 -1.36
CA ASN A 57 9.92 -11.63 -2.45
C ASN A 57 10.34 -10.16 -2.25
N MET A 58 9.56 -9.37 -1.51
CA MET A 58 9.87 -7.96 -1.25
C MET A 58 11.13 -7.78 -0.41
N ASP A 59 11.50 -8.73 0.44
CA ASP A 59 12.76 -8.70 1.19
C ASP A 59 13.98 -8.65 0.24
N GLN A 60 13.91 -9.30 -0.93
CA GLN A 60 14.97 -9.26 -1.93
C GLN A 60 15.08 -7.89 -2.61
N LEU A 61 13.95 -7.19 -2.77
CA LEU A 61 13.93 -5.81 -3.27
C LEU A 61 14.51 -4.85 -2.24
N TRP A 62 14.05 -4.93 -0.99
CA TRP A 62 14.43 -3.98 0.06
C TRP A 62 15.86 -4.15 0.55
N SER A 63 16.39 -5.38 0.49
CA SER A 63 17.81 -5.63 0.74
C SER A 63 18.72 -5.22 -0.43
N GLY A 64 18.16 -4.87 -1.59
CA GLY A 64 18.91 -4.59 -2.80
C GLY A 64 19.53 -5.83 -3.47
N ALA A 65 19.11 -7.03 -3.09
CA ALA A 65 19.62 -8.29 -3.63
C ALA A 65 19.13 -8.56 -5.07
N GLN A 66 17.99 -8.01 -5.46
CA GLN A 66 17.39 -8.14 -6.79
C GLN A 66 16.84 -6.79 -7.27
N SER A 67 16.74 -6.62 -8.59
CA SER A 67 16.07 -5.45 -9.17
C SER A 67 14.55 -5.52 -9.02
N ALA A 68 13.88 -4.38 -9.11
CA ALA A 68 12.42 -4.32 -9.06
C ALA A 68 11.78 -5.16 -10.18
N GLU A 69 12.37 -5.17 -11.37
CA GLU A 69 11.91 -5.97 -12.51
C GLU A 69 11.99 -7.47 -12.22
N ALA A 70 13.11 -7.93 -11.65
CA ALA A 70 13.31 -9.34 -11.33
C ALA A 70 12.35 -9.81 -10.24
N VAL A 71 12.17 -9.01 -9.18
CA VAL A 71 11.23 -9.30 -8.09
C VAL A 71 9.78 -9.31 -8.60
N ALA A 72 9.39 -8.36 -9.45
CA ALA A 72 8.06 -8.32 -10.03
C ALA A 72 7.79 -9.56 -10.91
N ALA A 73 8.76 -10.00 -11.71
CA ALA A 73 8.64 -11.20 -12.52
C ALA A 73 8.49 -12.47 -11.65
N ALA A 74 9.26 -12.58 -10.56
CA ALA A 74 9.17 -13.69 -9.62
C ALA A 74 7.80 -13.74 -8.92
N ILE A 75 7.33 -12.60 -8.42
CA ILE A 75 5.99 -12.48 -7.82
C ILE A 75 4.92 -12.91 -8.82
N LYS A 76 4.98 -12.40 -10.05
CA LYS A 76 4.00 -12.74 -11.10
C LYS A 76 3.97 -14.24 -11.38
N SER A 77 5.13 -14.84 -11.60
CA SER A 77 5.24 -16.28 -11.90
C SER A 77 4.67 -17.16 -10.78
N ALA A 78 4.80 -16.75 -9.52
CA ALA A 78 4.31 -17.50 -8.37
C ALA A 78 2.85 -17.20 -8.02
N ALA A 79 2.38 -15.97 -8.26
CA ALA A 79 1.01 -15.54 -7.94
C ALA A 79 -0.01 -15.94 -9.00
N ASP A 80 0.34 -15.89 -10.30
CA ASP A 80 -0.59 -16.15 -11.40
C ASP A 80 -1.34 -17.49 -11.27
N PRO A 81 -0.70 -18.63 -10.94
CA PRO A 81 -1.40 -19.92 -10.77
C PRO A 81 -2.37 -19.94 -9.58
N LEU A 82 -2.10 -19.13 -8.54
CA LEU A 82 -2.92 -19.05 -7.35
C LEU A 82 -4.14 -18.15 -7.55
N LEU A 83 -4.05 -17.20 -8.48
CA LEU A 83 -5.08 -16.21 -8.80
C LEU A 83 -5.97 -16.62 -9.99
N ALA A 84 -5.60 -17.67 -10.73
CA ALA A 84 -6.35 -18.17 -11.89
C ALA A 84 -7.59 -19.02 -11.54
N GLY A 85 -7.81 -19.33 -10.26
CA GLY A 85 -8.99 -20.04 -9.76
C GLY A 85 -9.86 -19.15 -8.88
#